data_AF-A0A9C8H6I9-F1
#
_entry.id   AF-A0A9C8H6I9-F1
#
_cell.length_a   1.000
_cell.length_b   1.000
_cell.length_c   1.000
_cell.angle_alpha   90.00
_cell.angle_beta   90.00
_cell.angle_gamma   90.00
#
_symmetry.space_group_name_H-M   'P 1'
#
loop_
_entity.id
_entity.type
_entity.pdbx_description
1 polymer ?
#
loop_
_entity_poly.entity_id
_entity_poly.type
_entity_poly.pdbx_seq_one_letter_code
_entity_poly.pdbx_strand_id
1 'polypeptide(L)'
;MNSAEPFEGAGDIRRAWARGLSPDPALTVSEWADRHRVLSSRAASEAGPYRTNRTPYMRAIMDALSPASPVQRIVFMKSAQVGATEAGNNWIGFCMHRAPGPFLAVQPTVDLAKRLSQQRIEPLIEESPDLRELVLPSRSRDAGNTVLAKRFPGGQLILTGANSAVGLRSMPARWLFL
;
A
#
# COMPACT_ATOMS: atom_id res chain seq x y z
N MET A 1 27.29 12.51 44.70
CA MET A 1 26.55 13.03 43.53
C MET A 1 26.30 11.84 42.62
N ASN A 2 25.12 11.23 42.70
CA ASN A 2 24.85 9.93 42.10
C ASN A 2 24.62 10.14 40.59
N SER A 3 25.61 9.79 39.76
CA SER A 3 25.44 9.73 38.32
C SER A 3 24.52 8.55 38.03
N ALA A 4 23.21 8.80 37.93
CA ALA A 4 22.26 7.80 37.48
C ALA A 4 22.73 7.32 36.10
N GLU A 5 23.02 6.02 35.99
CA GLU A 5 23.36 5.44 34.70
C GLU A 5 22.24 5.74 33.70
N PRO A 6 22.59 6.23 32.49
CA PRO A 6 21.58 6.55 31.49
C PRO A 6 20.80 5.29 31.14
N PHE A 7 19.47 5.38 31.13
CA PHE A 7 18.58 4.29 30.73
C PHE A 7 19.02 3.74 29.35
N GLU A 8 19.29 2.44 29.28
CA GLU A 8 19.83 1.76 28.10
C GLU A 8 19.01 2.04 26.82
N GLY A 9 17.68 2.16 26.95
CA GLY A 9 16.78 2.45 25.82
C GLY A 9 16.60 3.93 25.47
N ALA A 10 17.33 4.86 26.10
CA ALA A 10 17.15 6.29 25.85
C ALA A 10 17.41 6.68 24.38
N GLY A 11 18.35 5.99 23.73
CA GLY A 11 18.64 6.19 22.30
C GLY A 11 17.47 5.80 21.39
N ASP A 12 16.80 4.68 21.67
CA ASP A 12 15.64 4.22 20.92
C ASP A 12 14.44 5.15 21.07
N ILE A 13 14.17 5.58 22.30
CA ILE A 13 13.09 6.54 22.60
C ILE A 13 13.34 7.85 21.84
N ARG A 14 14.57 8.37 21.87
CA ARG A 14 14.91 9.62 21.16
C ARG A 14 14.77 9.48 19.64
N ARG A 15 15.19 8.34 19.06
CA ARG A 15 14.99 8.06 17.62
C ARG A 15 13.52 7.96 17.25
N ALA A 16 12.73 7.24 18.04
CA ALA A 16 11.29 7.11 17.80
C ALA A 16 10.59 8.48 17.88
N TRP A 17 10.92 9.27 18.90
CA TRP A 17 10.37 10.61 19.09
C TRP A 17 10.76 11.57 17.95
N ALA A 18 12.05 11.62 17.57
CA ALA A 18 12.50 12.47 16.46
C ALA A 18 11.88 12.07 15.12
N ARG A 19 11.66 10.77 14.87
CA ARG A 19 10.91 10.30 13.70
C ARG A 19 9.46 10.79 13.72
N GLY A 20 8.80 10.72 14.88
CA GLY A 20 7.42 11.21 15.02
C GLY A 20 7.26 12.73 14.88
N LEU A 21 8.32 13.51 15.14
CA LEU A 21 8.32 14.97 14.94
C LEU A 21 8.59 15.39 13.48
N SER A 22 9.14 14.51 12.66
CA SER A 22 9.45 14.83 11.27
C SER A 22 8.15 14.80 10.46
N PRO A 23 7.78 15.88 9.76
CA PRO A 23 6.57 15.88 8.95
C PRO A 23 6.72 14.84 7.83
N ASP A 24 5.63 14.12 7.53
CA ASP A 24 5.63 13.18 6.42
C ASP A 24 5.96 13.93 5.12
N PRO A 25 6.90 13.41 4.30
CA PRO A 25 7.18 13.97 2.99
C PRO A 25 5.90 14.11 2.17
N ALA A 26 5.68 15.29 1.59
CA ALA A 26 4.57 15.55 0.68
C ALA A 26 4.80 14.84 -0.67
N LEU A 27 4.64 13.53 -0.68
CA LEU A 27 4.73 12.70 -1.89
C LEU A 27 3.35 12.49 -2.50
N THR A 28 3.28 12.61 -3.81
CA THR A 28 2.19 12.04 -4.59
C THR A 28 2.35 10.54 -4.76
N VAL A 29 1.28 9.84 -5.14
CA VAL A 29 1.32 8.40 -5.43
C VAL A 29 2.32 8.08 -6.56
N SER A 30 2.41 8.93 -7.60
CA SER A 30 3.36 8.69 -8.71
C SER A 30 4.82 8.83 -8.27
N GLU A 31 5.13 9.87 -7.49
CA GLU A 31 6.47 10.09 -6.97
C GLU A 31 6.90 9.01 -5.98
N TRP A 32 5.96 8.55 -5.15
CA TRP A 32 6.22 7.43 -4.26
C TRP A 32 6.51 6.16 -5.06
N ALA A 33 5.74 5.88 -6.10
CA ALA A 33 5.96 4.71 -6.94
C ALA A 33 7.35 4.78 -7.61
N ASP A 34 7.72 5.93 -8.17
CA ASP A 34 9.04 6.13 -8.78
C ASP A 34 10.21 5.95 -7.79
N ARG A 35 10.00 6.22 -6.49
CA ARG A 35 11.03 6.13 -5.45
C ARG A 35 11.11 4.77 -4.75
N HIS A 36 9.96 4.14 -4.50
CA HIS A 36 9.85 3.01 -3.56
C HIS A 36 9.40 1.71 -4.21
N ARG A 37 8.71 1.78 -5.34
CA ARG A 37 8.11 0.59 -5.94
C ARG A 37 9.11 -0.17 -6.80
N VAL A 38 9.19 -1.48 -6.54
CA VAL A 38 9.96 -2.42 -7.36
C VAL A 38 9.01 -3.44 -8.00
N LEU A 39 9.16 -3.65 -9.30
CA LEU A 39 8.43 -4.62 -10.10
C LEU A 39 9.16 -5.97 -10.07
N SER A 40 8.44 -7.01 -9.65
CA SER A 40 8.95 -8.39 -9.68
C SER A 40 9.05 -8.90 -11.12
N SER A 41 10.09 -9.70 -11.40
CA SER A 41 10.18 -10.49 -12.65
C SER A 41 9.06 -11.51 -12.81
N ARG A 42 8.41 -11.90 -11.70
CA ARG A 42 7.21 -12.76 -11.71
C ARG A 42 5.97 -12.05 -12.24
N ALA A 43 5.90 -10.73 -12.07
CA ALA A 43 4.70 -9.94 -12.29
C ALA A 43 4.79 -9.01 -13.52
N ALA A 44 6.00 -8.62 -13.90
CA ALA A 44 6.27 -7.64 -14.97
C ALA A 44 7.33 -8.15 -15.95
N SER A 45 7.17 -7.80 -17.22
CA SER A 45 8.15 -8.09 -18.27
C SER A 45 9.45 -7.30 -18.11
N GLU A 46 9.38 -6.12 -17.47
CA GLU A 46 10.53 -5.29 -17.12
C GLU A 46 10.62 -5.25 -15.59
N ALA A 47 11.49 -6.07 -15.02
CA ALA A 47 11.75 -6.09 -13.58
C ALA A 47 12.60 -4.89 -13.16
N GLY A 48 12.45 -4.48 -11.91
CA GLY A 48 13.21 -3.37 -11.32
C GLY A 48 12.35 -2.17 -10.93
N PRO A 49 12.94 -0.98 -10.75
CA PRO A 49 12.22 0.19 -10.27
C PRO A 49 11.04 0.55 -11.18
N TYR A 50 9.87 0.82 -10.59
CA TYR A 50 8.74 1.37 -11.33
C TYR A 50 9.12 2.75 -11.88
N ARG A 51 8.69 3.05 -13.10
CA ARG A 51 8.94 4.35 -13.73
C ARG A 51 7.66 4.87 -14.36
N THR A 52 7.10 5.92 -13.77
CA THR A 52 5.90 6.60 -14.27
C THR A 52 6.12 7.14 -15.69
N ASN A 53 7.36 7.44 -16.08
CA ASN A 53 7.68 7.87 -17.45
C ASN A 53 7.41 6.80 -18.54
N ARG A 54 7.23 5.52 -18.17
CA ARG A 54 6.83 4.44 -19.11
C ARG A 54 5.35 4.55 -19.47
N THR A 55 4.54 5.11 -18.58
CA THR A 55 3.13 5.41 -18.78
C THR A 55 2.80 6.83 -18.29
N PRO A 56 3.31 7.89 -18.95
CA PRO A 56 3.20 9.26 -18.44
C PRO A 56 1.77 9.71 -18.16
N TYR A 57 0.83 9.19 -18.95
CA TYR A 57 -0.61 9.45 -18.83
C TYR A 57 -1.22 8.92 -17.52
N MET A 58 -0.57 7.98 -16.82
CA MET A 58 -1.00 7.50 -15.50
C MET A 58 -0.65 8.47 -14.37
N ARG A 59 0.29 9.40 -14.58
CA ARG A 59 0.76 10.34 -13.53
C ARG A 59 -0.39 11.12 -12.92
N ALA A 60 -1.17 11.82 -13.76
CA ALA A 60 -2.28 12.64 -13.29
C ALA A 60 -3.34 11.83 -12.53
N ILE A 61 -3.60 10.58 -12.94
CA ILE A 61 -4.55 9.69 -12.27
C ILE A 61 -4.01 9.29 -10.88
N MET A 62 -2.74 8.90 -10.80
CA MET A 62 -2.09 8.56 -9.53
C MET A 62 -2.02 9.76 -8.59
N ASP A 63 -1.64 10.93 -9.10
CA ASP A 63 -1.51 12.13 -8.29
C ASP A 63 -2.87 12.55 -7.73
N ALA A 64 -3.95 12.41 -8.52
CA ALA A 64 -5.32 12.63 -8.07
C ALA A 64 -5.79 11.67 -6.97
N LEU A 65 -5.20 10.47 -6.86
CA LEU A 65 -5.46 9.50 -5.78
C LEU A 65 -4.71 9.83 -4.47
N SER A 66 -3.78 10.80 -4.49
CA SER A 66 -2.98 11.15 -3.32
C SER A 66 -3.84 11.83 -2.24
N PRO A 67 -3.58 11.63 -0.93
CA PRO A 67 -4.36 12.24 0.15
C PRO A 67 -4.41 13.77 0.15
N ALA A 68 -3.39 14.41 -0.42
CA ALA A 68 -3.32 15.86 -0.56
C ALA A 68 -4.24 16.40 -1.66
N SER A 69 -4.74 15.53 -2.56
CA SER A 69 -5.72 15.89 -3.57
C SER A 69 -7.05 16.25 -2.90
N PRO A 70 -7.72 17.34 -3.30
CA PRO A 70 -9.07 17.65 -2.81
C PRO A 70 -10.13 16.69 -3.38
N VAL A 71 -9.78 15.84 -4.35
CA VAL A 71 -10.71 14.95 -5.04
C VAL A 71 -10.98 13.71 -4.18
N GLN A 72 -12.25 13.51 -3.81
CA GLN A 72 -12.67 12.35 -3.00
C GLN A 72 -13.05 11.12 -3.83
N ARG A 73 -13.44 11.33 -5.10
CA ARG A 73 -13.88 10.26 -6.00
C ARG A 73 -13.25 10.42 -7.38
N ILE A 74 -12.48 9.43 -7.78
CA ILE A 74 -11.88 9.34 -9.11
C ILE A 74 -12.58 8.22 -9.88
N VAL A 75 -13.12 8.55 -11.05
CA VAL A 75 -13.70 7.57 -11.98
C VAL A 75 -12.84 7.56 -13.23
N PHE A 76 -12.25 6.41 -13.53
CA PHE A 76 -11.36 6.25 -14.67
C PHE A 76 -12.00 5.40 -15.77
N MET A 77 -12.55 6.06 -16.80
CA MET A 77 -12.99 5.40 -18.02
C MET A 77 -11.78 5.10 -18.90
N LYS A 78 -11.55 3.82 -19.21
CA LYS A 78 -10.29 3.36 -19.78
C LYS A 78 -10.46 2.17 -20.70
N SER A 79 -9.56 2.03 -21.68
CA SER A 79 -9.45 0.85 -22.52
C SER A 79 -8.72 -0.30 -21.80
N ALA A 80 -8.72 -1.49 -22.39
CA ALA A 80 -7.99 -2.62 -21.82
C ALA A 80 -6.47 -2.36 -21.81
N GLN A 81 -5.76 -2.97 -20.84
CA GLN A 81 -4.29 -3.02 -20.79
C GLN A 81 -3.53 -1.68 -20.74
N VAL A 82 -4.14 -0.61 -20.22
CA VAL A 82 -3.48 0.71 -20.11
C VAL A 82 -2.71 0.96 -18.82
N GLY A 83 -2.52 -0.04 -17.96
CA GLY A 83 -1.78 0.12 -16.69
C GLY A 83 -2.64 0.54 -15.47
N ALA A 84 -3.97 0.51 -15.59
CA ALA A 84 -4.89 0.87 -14.50
C ALA A 84 -4.68 0.05 -13.22
N THR A 85 -4.46 -1.27 -13.35
CA THR A 85 -4.17 -2.14 -12.21
C THR A 85 -2.89 -1.75 -11.49
N GLU A 86 -1.87 -1.35 -12.25
CA GLU A 86 -0.58 -0.93 -11.69
C GLU A 86 -0.69 0.39 -10.96
N ALA A 87 -1.47 1.35 -11.47
CA ALA A 87 -1.78 2.59 -10.76
C ALA A 87 -2.55 2.33 -9.44
N GLY A 88 -3.51 1.40 -9.45
CA GLY A 88 -4.20 0.96 -8.23
C GLY A 88 -3.28 0.28 -7.22
N ASN A 89 -2.36 -0.56 -7.68
CA ASN A 89 -1.33 -1.19 -6.83
C ASN A 89 -0.37 -0.15 -6.25
N ASN A 90 0.02 0.86 -7.03
CA ASN A 90 0.81 1.99 -6.55
C ASN A 90 0.09 2.73 -5.42
N TRP A 91 -1.22 2.97 -5.60
CA TRP A 91 -2.03 3.64 -4.59
C TRP A 91 -2.15 2.82 -3.30
N ILE A 92 -2.38 1.51 -3.41
CA ILE A 92 -2.37 0.59 -2.26
C ILE A 92 -1.03 0.68 -1.51
N GLY A 93 0.09 0.55 -2.22
CA GLY A 93 1.42 0.62 -1.61
C GLY A 93 1.71 1.98 -0.97
N PHE A 94 1.31 3.07 -1.65
CA PHE A 94 1.39 4.41 -1.10
C PHE A 94 0.62 4.52 0.22
N CYS A 95 -0.64 4.05 0.26
CA CYS A 95 -1.46 4.10 1.46
C CYS A 95 -0.87 3.25 2.60
N MET A 96 -0.31 2.07 2.29
CA MET A 96 0.38 1.25 3.30
C MET A 96 1.58 1.97 3.94
N HIS A 97 2.37 2.66 3.12
CA HIS A 97 3.62 3.30 3.56
C HIS A 97 3.40 4.70 4.16
N ARG A 98 2.60 5.55 3.50
CA ARG A 98 2.57 7.00 3.75
C ARG A 98 1.24 7.52 4.27
N ALA A 99 0.15 6.80 4.06
CA ALA A 99 -1.17 7.24 4.50
C ALA A 99 -2.01 6.09 5.08
N PRO A 100 -1.50 5.42 6.12
CA PRO A 100 -2.09 4.20 6.63
C PRO A 100 -3.52 4.43 7.11
N GLY A 101 -4.35 3.42 6.88
CA GLY A 101 -5.75 3.41 7.23
C GLY A 101 -6.42 2.16 6.67
N PRO A 102 -7.69 1.90 7.04
CA PRO A 102 -8.42 0.79 6.48
C PRO A 102 -8.66 1.01 4.98
N PHE A 103 -8.13 0.10 4.16
CA PHE A 103 -8.22 0.14 2.70
C PHE A 103 -9.02 -1.07 2.23
N LEU A 104 -10.10 -0.83 1.47
CA LEU A 104 -10.89 -1.87 0.83
C LEU A 104 -10.62 -1.89 -0.68
N ALA A 105 -10.07 -2.99 -1.18
CA ALA A 105 -9.89 -3.23 -2.60
C ALA A 105 -10.91 -4.29 -3.06
N VAL A 106 -11.82 -3.89 -3.93
CA VAL A 106 -12.88 -4.75 -4.46
C VAL A 106 -12.48 -5.19 -5.87
N GLN A 107 -12.64 -6.47 -6.16
CA GLN A 107 -12.55 -7.03 -7.50
C GLN A 107 -13.91 -7.58 -7.92
N PRO A 108 -14.15 -7.89 -9.21
CA PRO A 108 -15.45 -8.40 -9.64
C PRO A 108 -15.89 -9.67 -8.89
N THR A 109 -14.94 -10.55 -8.55
CA THR A 109 -15.19 -11.74 -7.74
C THR A 109 -14.14 -11.95 -6.66
N VAL A 110 -14.49 -12.72 -5.62
CA VAL A 110 -13.55 -13.10 -4.55
C VAL A 110 -12.33 -13.85 -5.10
N ASP A 111 -12.50 -14.69 -6.13
CA ASP A 111 -11.37 -15.41 -6.70
C ASP A 111 -10.44 -14.50 -7.51
N LEU A 112 -10.98 -13.48 -8.19
CA LEU A 112 -10.14 -12.43 -8.79
C LEU A 112 -9.41 -11.61 -7.73
N ALA A 113 -10.03 -11.35 -6.57
CA ALA A 113 -9.38 -10.72 -5.43
C ALA A 113 -8.21 -11.56 -4.89
N LYS A 114 -8.39 -12.89 -4.76
CA LYS A 114 -7.31 -13.81 -4.37
C LYS A 114 -6.16 -13.79 -5.38
N ARG A 115 -6.47 -13.85 -6.68
CA ARG A 115 -5.47 -13.78 -7.76
C ARG A 115 -4.70 -12.47 -7.72
N LEU A 116 -5.39 -11.33 -7.60
CA LEU A 116 -4.75 -10.03 -7.47
C LEU A 116 -3.80 -10.00 -6.27
N SER A 117 -4.25 -10.51 -5.12
CA SER A 117 -3.43 -10.55 -3.92
C SER A 117 -2.14 -11.35 -4.14
N GLN A 118 -2.25 -12.60 -4.60
CA GLN A 118 -1.11 -13.50 -4.77
C GLN A 118 -0.16 -13.08 -5.90
N GLN A 119 -0.70 -12.57 -7.01
CA GLN A 119 0.08 -12.32 -8.22
C GLN A 119 0.59 -10.89 -8.35
N ARG A 120 0.04 -9.94 -7.59
CA ARG A 120 0.37 -8.52 -7.69
C ARG A 120 0.68 -7.87 -6.35
N ILE A 121 -0.14 -8.07 -5.32
CA ILE A 121 0.06 -7.42 -4.02
C ILE A 121 1.19 -8.09 -3.22
N GLU A 122 1.25 -9.42 -3.18
CA GLU A 122 2.34 -10.13 -2.49
C GLU A 122 3.70 -9.77 -3.12
N PRO A 123 3.89 -9.83 -4.46
CA PRO A 123 5.15 -9.39 -5.06
C PRO A 123 5.42 -7.90 -4.86
N LEU A 124 4.39 -7.03 -4.87
CA LEU A 124 4.57 -5.61 -4.56
C LEU A 124 5.21 -5.42 -3.16
N ILE A 125 4.71 -6.16 -2.17
CA ILE A 125 5.20 -6.09 -0.79
C ILE A 125 6.59 -6.71 -0.69
N GLU A 126 6.80 -7.91 -1.23
CA GLU A 126 8.06 -8.66 -1.13
C GLU A 126 9.25 -7.92 -1.80
N GLU A 127 9.02 -7.30 -2.94
CA GLU A 127 10.08 -6.66 -3.74
C GLU A 127 10.36 -5.22 -3.31
N SER A 128 9.39 -4.53 -2.69
CA SER A 128 9.56 -3.13 -2.26
C SER A 128 10.04 -3.10 -0.80
N PRO A 129 11.30 -2.72 -0.51
CA PRO A 129 11.89 -2.87 0.82
C PRO A 129 11.09 -2.20 1.95
N ASP A 130 10.60 -0.99 1.70
CA ASP A 130 9.80 -0.24 2.70
C ASP A 130 8.49 -0.96 3.02
N LEU A 131 7.85 -1.59 2.03
CA LEU A 131 6.61 -2.35 2.27
C LEU A 131 6.88 -3.68 2.96
N ARG A 132 7.98 -4.36 2.60
CA ARG A 132 8.38 -5.62 3.22
C ARG A 132 8.68 -5.46 4.71
N GLU A 133 9.30 -4.34 5.10
CA GLU A 133 9.55 -4.02 6.51
C GLU A 133 8.25 -3.71 7.28
N LEU A 134 7.28 -3.09 6.61
CA LEU A 134 5.99 -2.71 7.21
C LEU A 134 5.01 -3.88 7.37
N VAL A 135 4.93 -4.76 6.37
CA VAL A 135 3.97 -5.87 6.35
C VAL A 135 4.65 -7.15 6.82
N LEU A 136 4.39 -7.53 8.07
CA LEU A 136 4.96 -8.74 8.66
C LEU A 136 4.53 -9.99 7.87
N PRO A 137 5.43 -10.96 7.66
CA PRO A 137 5.10 -12.20 6.97
C PRO A 137 4.03 -12.99 7.74
N SER A 138 3.17 -13.71 7.02
CA SER A 138 2.14 -14.57 7.60
C SER A 138 2.78 -15.68 8.46
N ARG A 139 2.77 -15.52 9.79
CA ARG A 139 3.18 -16.55 10.75
C ARG A 139 1.95 -17.31 11.24
N SER A 140 2.10 -18.60 11.57
CA SER A 140 0.99 -19.48 11.99
C SER A 140 0.21 -18.99 13.21
N ARG A 141 0.77 -18.07 14.01
CA ARG A 141 0.13 -17.46 15.18
C ARG A 141 -0.39 -16.04 14.95
N ASP A 142 -0.09 -15.42 13.82
CA ASP A 142 -0.58 -14.09 13.45
C ASP A 142 -1.76 -14.23 12.47
N ALA A 143 -2.97 -14.39 13.01
CA ALA A 143 -4.23 -14.46 12.25
C ALA A 143 -4.56 -13.19 11.44
N GLY A 144 -3.67 -12.20 11.45
CA GLY A 144 -3.87 -10.88 10.85
C GLY A 144 -3.51 -10.77 9.38
N ASN A 145 -2.54 -11.55 8.89
CA ASN A 145 -2.09 -11.51 7.50
C ASN A 145 -2.52 -12.79 6.78
N THR A 146 -3.38 -12.66 5.78
CA THR A 146 -3.95 -13.77 4.99
C THR A 146 -3.86 -13.45 3.50
N VAL A 147 -4.37 -14.34 2.65
CA VAL A 147 -4.48 -14.07 1.20
C VAL A 147 -5.36 -12.83 0.94
N LEU A 148 -6.43 -12.59 1.70
CA LEU A 148 -7.36 -11.49 1.44
C LEU A 148 -7.24 -10.33 2.43
N ALA A 149 -6.27 -10.39 3.35
CA ALA A 149 -6.07 -9.35 4.35
C ALA A 149 -4.58 -9.12 4.62
N LYS A 150 -4.08 -7.90 4.44
CA LYS A 150 -2.71 -7.51 4.82
C LYS A 150 -2.79 -6.48 5.94
N ARG A 151 -2.23 -6.78 7.12
CA ARG A 151 -2.16 -5.83 8.23
C ARG A 151 -0.80 -5.14 8.28
N PHE A 152 -0.81 -3.87 8.64
CA PHE A 152 0.37 -3.03 8.76
C PHE A 152 0.13 -1.96 9.85
N PRO A 153 1.18 -1.32 10.39
CA PRO A 153 1.02 -0.26 11.38
C PRO A 153 0.05 0.83 10.89
N GLY A 154 -0.97 1.13 11.69
CA GLY A 154 -1.97 2.16 11.37
C GLY A 154 -3.07 1.74 10.39
N GLY A 155 -3.10 0.51 9.88
CA GLY A 155 -4.15 0.10 8.94
C GLY A 155 -4.21 -1.38 8.55
N GLN A 156 -5.10 -1.68 7.62
CA GLN A 156 -5.20 -2.98 6.97
C GLN A 156 -5.70 -2.80 5.54
N LEU A 157 -5.20 -3.62 4.62
CA LEU A 157 -5.75 -3.81 3.30
C LEU A 157 -6.62 -5.05 3.33
N ILE A 158 -7.86 -4.92 2.87
CA ILE A 158 -8.76 -6.05 2.68
C ILE A 158 -9.13 -6.14 1.22
N LEU A 159 -9.01 -7.35 0.67
CA LEU A 159 -9.40 -7.67 -0.69
C LEU A 159 -10.70 -8.48 -0.68
N THR A 160 -11.70 -8.07 -1.45
CA THR A 160 -12.97 -8.79 -1.54
C THR A 160 -13.53 -8.79 -2.96
N GLY A 161 -14.56 -9.60 -3.19
CA GLY A 161 -15.33 -9.61 -4.42
C GLY A 161 -16.60 -8.78 -4.30
N ALA A 162 -16.98 -8.09 -5.38
CA ALA A 162 -18.29 -7.42 -5.49
C ALA A 162 -19.46 -8.41 -5.35
N ASN A 163 -19.21 -9.70 -5.67
CA ASN A 163 -20.15 -10.79 -5.47
C ASN A 163 -20.29 -11.30 -4.02
N SER A 164 -19.57 -10.71 -3.05
CA SER A 164 -19.63 -11.11 -1.64
C SER A 164 -20.23 -10.00 -0.76
N ALA A 165 -21.54 -10.07 -0.54
CA ALA A 165 -22.25 -9.13 0.33
C ALA A 165 -21.70 -9.10 1.77
N VAL A 166 -21.26 -10.26 2.28
CA VAL A 166 -20.64 -10.38 3.61
C VAL A 166 -19.32 -9.63 3.67
N GLY A 167 -18.50 -9.70 2.61
CA GLY A 167 -17.22 -9.00 2.56
C GLY A 167 -17.36 -7.47 2.45
N LEU A 168 -18.48 -6.97 1.90
CA LEU A 168 -18.73 -5.54 1.71
C LEU A 168 -19.39 -4.87 2.92
N ARG A 169 -20.30 -5.55 3.63
CA ARG A 169 -21.15 -4.92 4.66
C ARG A 169 -20.47 -4.65 6.00
N SER A 170 -19.29 -5.23 6.25
CA SER A 170 -18.72 -5.32 7.60
C SER A 170 -17.41 -4.54 7.79
N MET A 171 -17.04 -3.67 6.85
CA MET A 171 -15.74 -2.98 6.91
C MET A 171 -15.81 -1.46 6.72
N PRO A 172 -15.45 -0.67 7.75
CA PRO A 172 -15.18 0.74 7.54
C PRO A 172 -13.93 0.87 6.66
N ALA A 173 -14.00 1.71 5.63
CA ALA A 173 -12.90 1.95 4.70
C ALA A 173 -12.63 3.45 4.59
N ARG A 174 -11.39 3.86 4.87
CA ARG A 174 -10.88 5.21 4.57
C ARG A 174 -10.60 5.33 3.07
N TRP A 175 -10.07 4.25 2.49
CA TRP A 175 -9.71 4.15 1.08
C TRP A 175 -10.50 3.03 0.42
N LEU A 176 -11.07 3.29 -0.76
CA LEU A 176 -11.86 2.33 -1.52
C LEU A 176 -11.38 2.28 -2.97
N PHE A 177 -10.98 1.09 -3.43
CA PHE A 177 -10.63 0.81 -4.82
C PHE A 177 -11.63 -0.19 -5.40
N LEU A 178 -12.32 0.20 -6.48
CA LEU A 178 -13.33 -0.60 -7.19
C LEU A 178 -12.93 -0.86 -8.65
#